data_AF-A0A4Y2U2Z6-F1
#
_entry.id   AF-A0A4Y2U2Z6-F1
#
_cell.length_a   1.000
_cell.length_b   1.000
_cell.length_c   1.000
_cell.angle_alpha   90.00
_cell.angle_beta   90.00
_cell.angle_gamma   90.00
#
_symmetry.space_group_name_H-M   'P 1'
#
loop_
_entity.id
_entity.type
_entity.pdbx_description
1 polymer ?
#
loop_
_entity_poly.entity_id
_entity_poly.type
_entity_poly.pdbx_seq_one_letter_code
_entity_poly.pdbx_strand_id
1 'polypeptide(L)'
;MMLFWSILSSLVLGPVNLISAYSSPHAELLDTAQELANILTKIGPEQALIGADMNVPITLWGYANNSPKGNTMEDLISGLNLHLLNEKNSEPTFQRRNAKGWPDLMLVKGVQLARTAS
;
A
#
# COMPACT_ATOMS: atom_id res chain seq x y z
N MET A 1 3.85 -49.23 -0.79
CA MET A 1 3.16 -48.29 -1.71
C MET A 1 2.98 -46.99 -0.97
N MET A 2 3.77 -45.97 -1.31
CA MET A 2 3.73 -44.62 -0.72
C MET A 2 2.60 -43.82 -1.36
N LEU A 3 1.83 -43.09 -0.54
CA LEU A 3 1.23 -41.82 -0.93
C LEU A 3 1.38 -40.85 0.25
N PHE A 4 2.48 -40.10 0.22
CA PHE A 4 2.66 -38.86 0.95
C PHE A 4 2.11 -37.75 0.05
N TRP A 5 1.06 -37.04 0.47
CA TRP A 5 0.88 -35.64 0.10
C TRP A 5 0.53 -34.88 1.38
N SER A 6 1.57 -34.24 1.89
CA SER A 6 1.56 -33.38 3.05
C SER A 6 0.71 -32.15 2.77
N ILE A 7 -0.37 -31.94 3.52
CA ILE A 7 -0.96 -30.60 3.68
C ILE A 7 -0.04 -29.86 4.66
N LEU A 8 1.10 -29.41 4.16
CA LEU A 8 1.94 -28.42 4.81
C LEU A 8 2.12 -27.25 3.84
N SER A 9 1.06 -26.47 3.63
CA SER A 9 1.30 -25.03 3.55
C SER A 9 1.16 -24.49 4.97
N SER A 10 2.15 -24.78 5.82
CA SER A 10 2.36 -23.91 6.97
C SER A 10 2.58 -22.52 6.38
N LEU A 11 1.61 -21.61 6.52
CA LEU A 11 1.83 -20.18 6.32
C LEU A 11 2.86 -19.75 7.38
N VAL A 12 4.13 -20.02 7.12
CA VAL A 12 5.21 -19.29 7.78
C VAL A 12 5.26 -17.99 7.01
N LEU A 13 4.33 -17.08 7.33
CA LEU A 13 4.60 -15.67 7.07
C LEU A 13 5.90 -15.40 7.84
N GLY A 14 6.97 -15.09 7.12
CA GLY A 14 8.16 -14.56 7.75
C GLY A 14 7.80 -13.30 8.57
N PRO A 15 8.76 -12.72 9.30
CA PRO A 15 8.50 -11.45 9.98
C PRO A 15 7.88 -10.43 9.01
N VAL A 16 6.78 -9.82 9.45
CA VAL A 16 6.07 -8.78 8.68
C VAL A 16 6.40 -7.43 9.30
N ASN A 17 6.95 -6.54 8.49
CA ASN A 17 7.23 -5.16 8.89
C ASN A 17 5.94 -4.34 8.82
N LEU A 18 5.56 -3.69 9.91
CA LEU A 18 4.44 -2.75 9.92
C LEU A 18 4.98 -1.32 9.78
N ILE A 19 4.56 -0.63 8.73
CA ILE A 19 4.95 0.75 8.46
C ILE A 19 3.70 1.63 8.53
N SER A 20 3.81 2.71 9.31
CA SER A 20 2.84 3.80 9.31
C SER A 20 3.51 5.03 8.69
N ALA A 21 2.88 5.64 7.69
CA ALA A 21 3.38 6.83 7.03
C ALA A 21 2.32 7.95 7.01
N TYR A 22 2.78 9.19 7.00
CA TYR A 22 1.93 10.37 6.86
C TYR A 22 2.63 11.39 5.97
N SER A 23 1.93 11.86 4.94
CA SER A 23 2.35 12.98 4.11
C SER A 23 1.37 14.13 4.29
N SER A 24 1.87 15.27 4.76
CA SER A 24 1.05 16.46 4.95
C SER A 24 0.50 16.95 3.61
N PRO A 25 -0.76 17.43 3.55
CA PRO A 25 -1.34 17.99 2.32
C PRO A 25 -0.50 19.11 1.69
N HIS A 26 0.27 19.82 2.53
CA HIS A 26 1.10 20.95 2.13
C HIS A 26 2.57 20.60 1.92
N ALA A 27 2.98 19.36 2.23
CA ALA A 27 4.35 18.92 2.03
C ALA A 27 4.59 18.45 0.59
N GLU A 28 5.86 18.43 0.20
CA GLU A 28 6.29 17.78 -1.03
C GLU A 28 6.17 16.27 -0.87
N LEU A 29 5.34 15.64 -1.70
CA LEU A 29 5.12 14.19 -1.67
C LEU A 29 6.42 13.43 -1.91
N LEU A 30 7.29 14.00 -2.74
CA LEU A 30 8.52 13.37 -3.20
C LEU A 30 9.41 12.96 -2.02
N ASP A 31 9.47 13.76 -0.96
CA ASP A 31 10.28 13.46 0.23
C ASP A 31 9.76 12.21 0.94
N THR A 32 8.44 12.15 1.20
CA THR A 32 7.79 10.98 1.83
C THR A 32 7.90 9.73 0.94
N ALA A 33 7.71 9.88 -0.37
CA ALA A 33 7.81 8.78 -1.32
C ALA A 33 9.24 8.21 -1.39
N GLN A 34 10.25 9.08 -1.40
CA GLN A 34 11.66 8.69 -1.42
C GLN A 34 12.07 8.01 -0.11
N GLU A 35 11.59 8.51 1.04
CA GLU A 35 11.83 7.89 2.33
C GLU A 35 11.20 6.50 2.41
N LEU A 36 9.94 6.36 1.96
CA LEU A 36 9.26 5.07 1.88
C LEU A 36 10.03 4.10 0.97
N ALA A 37 10.49 4.54 -0.20
CA ALA A 37 11.31 3.71 -1.09
C ALA A 37 12.60 3.25 -0.41
N ASN A 38 13.27 4.14 0.33
CA ASN A 38 14.50 3.83 1.04
C ASN A 38 14.26 2.80 2.17
N ILE A 39 13.16 2.94 2.93
CA ILE A 39 12.77 1.99 3.97
C ILE A 39 12.49 0.62 3.35
N LEU A 40 11.68 0.57 2.29
CA LEU A 40 11.32 -0.69 1.62
C LEU A 40 12.52 -1.38 0.98
N THR A 41 13.49 -0.62 0.48
CA THR A 41 14.76 -1.15 -0.02
C THR A 41 15.59 -1.78 1.11
N LYS A 42 15.64 -1.15 2.30
CA LYS A 42 16.34 -1.70 3.48
C LYS A 42 15.68 -2.96 4.04
N ILE A 43 14.35 -3.04 3.97
CA ILE A 43 13.58 -4.25 4.29
C ILE A 43 13.90 -5.40 3.32
N GLY A 44 14.44 -5.10 2.12
CA GLY A 44 14.97 -6.11 1.21
C GLY A 44 13.89 -7.06 0.70
N PRO A 45 14.01 -8.40 0.83
CA PRO A 45 13.00 -9.35 0.37
C PRO A 45 11.86 -9.57 1.39
N GLU A 46 11.95 -9.02 2.60
CA GLU A 46 10.97 -9.27 3.65
C GLU A 46 9.60 -8.67 3.33
N GLN A 47 8.60 -9.16 4.04
CA GLN A 47 7.23 -8.74 3.90
C GLN A 47 6.99 -7.41 4.63
N ALA A 48 6.15 -6.55 4.07
CA ALA A 48 5.73 -5.32 4.72
C ALA A 48 4.25 -5.01 4.49
N LEU A 49 3.60 -4.50 5.54
CA LEU A 49 2.26 -3.97 5.53
C LEU A 49 2.36 -2.48 5.83
N ILE A 50 1.85 -1.64 4.93
CA ILE A 50 2.04 -0.19 4.98
C ILE A 50 0.66 0.46 5.06
N GLY A 51 0.39 1.12 6.17
CA GLY A 51 -0.73 2.06 6.31
C GLY A 51 -0.22 3.48 6.11
N ALA A 52 -0.81 4.26 5.22
CA ALA A 52 -0.33 5.60 4.92
C ALA A 52 -1.46 6.59 4.68
N ASP A 53 -1.41 7.74 5.33
CA ASP A 53 -2.23 8.91 4.95
C ASP A 53 -1.38 9.80 4.04
N MET A 54 -1.62 9.70 2.73
CA MET A 54 -0.76 10.35 1.72
C MET A 54 -1.33 11.65 1.20
N ASN A 55 -2.60 11.97 1.47
CA ASN A 55 -3.26 13.20 1.01
C ASN A 55 -3.14 13.46 -0.52
N VAL A 56 -3.13 12.41 -1.34
CA VAL A 56 -2.97 12.50 -2.81
C VAL A 56 -4.22 12.03 -3.55
N PRO A 57 -4.81 12.87 -4.41
CA PRO A 57 -5.89 12.44 -5.29
C PRO A 57 -5.41 11.48 -6.37
N ILE A 58 -6.04 10.30 -6.44
CA ILE A 58 -5.78 9.28 -7.45
C ILE A 58 -7.00 8.39 -7.73
N THR A 59 -7.14 7.97 -8.97
CA THR A 59 -8.25 7.14 -9.46
C THR A 59 -8.14 5.68 -9.07
N LEU A 60 -6.94 5.22 -8.72
CA LEU A 60 -6.69 3.82 -8.38
C LEU A 60 -7.44 3.38 -7.12
N TRP A 61 -7.68 4.28 -6.16
CA TRP A 61 -8.32 3.95 -4.87
C TRP A 61 -9.44 4.90 -4.40
N GLY A 62 -10.03 5.69 -5.30
CA GLY A 62 -11.33 6.32 -4.99
C GLY A 62 -11.59 7.70 -5.56
N TYR A 63 -10.57 8.45 -5.99
CA TYR A 63 -10.82 9.77 -6.58
C TYR A 63 -11.28 9.69 -8.05
N ALA A 64 -11.92 10.75 -8.52
CA ALA A 64 -12.37 10.85 -9.91
C ALA A 64 -11.23 11.12 -10.91
N ASN A 65 -10.13 11.71 -10.43
CA ASN A 65 -9.00 12.14 -11.25
C ASN A 65 -7.68 12.00 -10.51
N ASN A 66 -6.61 11.76 -11.26
CA ASN A 66 -5.25 11.78 -10.74
C ASN A 66 -4.75 13.22 -10.63
N SER A 67 -4.05 13.51 -9.53
CA SER A 67 -3.19 14.68 -9.42
C SER A 67 -1.77 14.34 -9.91
N PRO A 68 -0.92 15.33 -10.23
CA PRO A 68 0.49 15.08 -10.54
C PRO A 68 1.21 14.30 -9.42
N LYS A 69 0.91 14.63 -8.15
CA LYS A 69 1.37 13.88 -6.98
C LYS A 69 0.85 12.44 -6.97
N GLY A 70 -0.42 12.23 -7.34
CA GLY A 70 -1.02 10.91 -7.51
C GLY A 70 -0.27 10.05 -8.52
N ASN A 71 0.09 10.60 -9.68
CA ASN A 71 0.87 9.86 -10.69
C ASN A 71 2.23 9.38 -10.15
N THR A 72 2.95 10.23 -9.40
CA THR A 72 4.20 9.83 -8.74
C THR A 72 4.00 8.67 -7.75
N MET A 73 2.88 8.65 -7.03
CA MET A 73 2.57 7.56 -6.12
C MET A 73 2.20 6.26 -6.86
N GLU A 74 1.50 6.37 -7.99
CA GLU A 74 1.22 5.26 -8.91
C GLU A 74 2.51 4.63 -9.46
N ASP A 75 3.47 5.48 -9.86
CA ASP A 75 4.80 5.06 -10.31
C ASP A 75 5.58 4.37 -9.19
N LEU A 76 5.50 4.88 -7.95
CA LEU A 76 6.14 4.27 -6.78
C LEU A 76 5.56 2.88 -6.48
N ILE A 77 4.23 2.75 -6.46
CA ILE A 77 3.53 1.48 -6.21
C ILE A 77 3.94 0.45 -7.26
N SER A 78 3.93 0.85 -8.54
CA SER A 78 4.33 -0.01 -9.65
C SER A 78 5.83 -0.36 -9.59
N GLY A 79 6.68 0.63 -9.38
CA GLY A 79 8.15 0.49 -9.37
C GLY A 79 8.69 -0.36 -8.22
N LEU A 80 7.99 -0.37 -7.08
CA LEU A 80 8.32 -1.20 -5.92
C LEU A 80 7.50 -2.49 -5.84
N ASN A 81 6.67 -2.77 -6.86
CA ASN A 81 5.78 -3.93 -6.93
C ASN A 81 4.94 -4.10 -5.65
N LEU A 82 4.34 -3.00 -5.19
CA LEU A 82 3.43 -2.97 -4.06
C LEU A 82 2.02 -3.32 -4.51
N HIS A 83 1.31 -4.08 -3.68
CA HIS A 83 -0.09 -4.39 -3.89
C HIS A 83 -0.96 -3.43 -3.09
N LEU A 84 -1.86 -2.73 -3.77
CA LEU A 84 -2.88 -1.90 -3.14
C LEU A 84 -4.04 -2.77 -2.64
N LEU A 85 -4.43 -2.57 -1.38
CA LEU A 85 -5.56 -3.27 -0.77
C LEU A 85 -6.85 -2.43 -0.74
N ASN A 86 -6.77 -1.11 -0.95
CA ASN A 86 -7.97 -0.29 -1.02
C ASN A 86 -8.85 -0.72 -2.20
N GLU A 87 -10.14 -0.84 -1.95
CA GLU A 87 -11.12 -1.02 -3.02
C GLU A 87 -11.50 0.34 -3.61
N LYS A 88 -11.45 0.46 -4.94
CA LYS A 88 -11.73 1.71 -5.67
C LYS A 88 -13.11 2.31 -5.36
N ASN A 89 -14.12 1.48 -5.12
CA ASN A 89 -15.50 1.93 -4.89
C ASN A 89 -15.88 1.94 -3.41
N SER A 90 -14.89 1.89 -2.51
CA SER A 90 -15.12 1.97 -1.06
C SER A 90 -15.59 3.36 -0.64
N GLU A 91 -16.23 3.42 0.53
CA GLU A 91 -16.60 4.69 1.17
C GLU A 91 -15.37 5.57 1.45
N PRO A 92 -15.51 6.91 1.42
CA PRO A 92 -14.40 7.82 1.68
C PRO A 92 -13.85 7.62 3.09
N THR A 93 -12.53 7.54 3.20
CA THR A 93 -11.84 7.42 4.50
C THR A 93 -11.77 8.76 5.24
N PHE A 94 -11.94 9.86 4.52
CA PHE A 94 -12.08 11.21 5.07
C PHE A 94 -13.41 11.85 4.67
N GLN A 95 -14.18 12.29 5.66
CA GLN A 95 -15.45 12.99 5.43
C GLN A 95 -15.60 14.23 6.33
N ARG A 96 -15.93 15.36 5.70
CA ARG A 96 -16.39 16.60 6.35
C ARG A 96 -17.71 17.05 5.74
N ARG A 97 -18.37 18.05 6.35
CA ARG A 97 -19.68 18.56 5.93
C ARG A 97 -19.80 18.79 4.41
N ASN A 98 -18.74 19.32 3.79
CA ASN A 98 -18.73 19.67 2.35
C ASN A 98 -17.58 19.00 1.56
N ALA A 99 -16.92 17.98 2.12
CA ALA A 99 -15.76 17.36 1.46
C ALA A 99 -15.68 15.86 1.76
N LYS A 100 -15.31 15.07 0.74
CA LYS A 100 -15.01 13.65 0.84
C LYS A 100 -13.64 13.39 0.22
N GLY A 101 -12.89 12.44 0.76
CA GLY A 101 -11.58 12.05 0.25
C GLY A 101 -11.21 10.63 0.65
N TRP A 102 -10.20 10.11 -0.05
CA TRP A 102 -9.56 8.81 0.18
C TRP A 102 -8.05 9.00 0.38
N PRO A 103 -7.62 9.82 1.36
CA PRO A 103 -6.20 10.08 1.57
C PRO A 103 -5.47 8.87 2.16
N ASP A 104 -6.20 7.96 2.80
CA ASP A 104 -5.67 6.77 3.47
C ASP A 104 -5.47 5.60 2.51
N LEU A 105 -4.34 4.94 2.66
CA LEU A 105 -3.84 3.87 1.83
C LEU A 105 -3.40 2.68 2.66
N MET A 106 -3.64 1.51 2.09
CA MET A 106 -3.16 0.24 2.58
C MET A 106 -2.41 -0.48 1.45
N LEU A 107 -1.10 -0.65 1.63
CA LEU A 107 -0.21 -1.29 0.66
C LEU A 107 0.47 -2.52 1.28
N VAL A 108 0.76 -3.51 0.44
CA VAL A 108 1.46 -4.73 0.82
C VAL A 108 2.67 -4.94 -0.07
N LYS A 109 3.80 -5.25 0.56
CA LYS A 109 5.00 -5.78 -0.08
C LYS A 109 5.09 -7.27 0.19
N GLY A 110 5.13 -8.06 -0.88
CA GLY A 110 5.29 -9.52 -0.84
C GLY A 110 4.00 -10.28 -1.21
N VAL A 111 4.14 -11.20 -2.17
CA VAL A 111 3.03 -11.91 -2.83
C VAL A 111 2.24 -12.82 -1.86
N GLN A 112 2.88 -13.34 -0.83
CA GLN A 112 2.22 -14.25 0.13
C GLN A 112 1.23 -13.52 1.05
N LEU A 113 1.52 -12.30 1.47
CA LEU A 113 0.58 -11.47 2.24
C LEU A 113 -0.58 -10.99 1.37
N ALA A 114 -0.29 -10.55 0.14
CA ALA A 114 -1.31 -10.02 -0.75
C ALA A 114 -2.42 -11.05 -1.03
N ARG A 115 -2.07 -12.34 -1.20
CA ARG A 115 -3.02 -13.44 -1.42
C ARG A 115 -3.91 -13.78 -0.23
N THR A 116 -3.55 -13.34 0.98
CA THR A 116 -4.35 -13.59 2.20
C THR A 116 -5.30 -12.42 2.49
N ALA A 117 -5.02 -11.24 1.92
CA ALA A 117 -5.78 -10.01 2.14
C ALA A 117 -6.86 -9.75 1.07
N SER A 118 -6.84 -10.51 -0.04
CA SER A 118 -7.84 -10.50 -1.14
C SER A 118 -8.88 -11.59 -0.98
#